data_AF-A0A9D1QSQ2-F1
#
_entry.id   AF-A0A9D1QSQ2-F1
#
_cell.length_a   1.000
_cell.length_b   1.000
_cell.length_c   1.000
_cell.angle_alpha   90.00
_cell.angle_beta   90.00
_cell.angle_gamma   90.00
#
_symmetry.space_group_name_H-M   'P 1'
#
loop_
_entity.id
_entity.type
_entity.pdbx_description
1 polymer ?
#
loop_
_entity_poly.entity_id
_entity_poly.type
_entity_poly.pdbx_seq_one_letter_code
_entity_poly.pdbx_strand_id
1 'polypeptide(L)' 'MVKRHHPYQSPFAALLTADRFTFATQLATHYRMDTSQVLFAYLQITANVAAAGQAATPTQQREIDRWFQQFLNDAQTTI' A
#
# COMPACT_ATOMS: atom_id res chain seq x y z
N MET A 1 -4.01 16.74 -28.78
CA MET A 1 -3.88 17.12 -27.37
C MET A 1 -3.72 15.86 -26.54
N VAL A 2 -2.49 15.51 -26.13
CA VAL A 2 -2.24 14.30 -25.34
C VAL A 2 -2.55 14.66 -23.89
N LYS A 3 -3.73 14.27 -23.40
CA LYS A 3 -4.05 14.36 -21.97
C LYS A 3 -3.04 13.47 -21.24
N ARG A 4 -2.02 14.09 -20.64
CA ARG A 4 -1.14 13.41 -19.69
C ARG A 4 -2.00 13.11 -18.47
N HIS A 5 -2.62 11.94 -18.47
CA HIS A 5 -3.12 11.33 -17.26
C HIS A 5 -1.90 11.21 -16.37
N HIS A 6 -1.72 12.11 -15.40
CA HIS A 6 -0.77 11.86 -14.33
C HIS A 6 -1.35 10.67 -13.57
N PRO A 7 -0.79 9.45 -13.74
CA PRO A 7 -1.27 8.34 -12.94
C PRO A 7 -1.05 8.78 -11.49
N TYR A 8 -2.11 8.71 -10.69
CA TYR A 8 -1.97 8.89 -9.26
C TYR A 8 -0.88 7.92 -8.80
N GLN A 9 0.20 8.46 -8.23
CA GLN A 9 1.33 7.66 -7.78
C GLN A 9 1.14 7.44 -6.28
N SER A 10 0.72 6.22 -5.94
CA SER A 10 0.60 5.81 -4.54
C SER A 10 1.97 5.93 -3.84
N PRO A 11 2.04 6.51 -2.63
CA PRO A 11 3.26 6.55 -1.83
C PRO A 11 3.73 5.14 -1.42
N PHE A 12 2.84 4.15 -1.49
CA PHE A 12 3.11 2.76 -1.16
C PHE A 12 3.29 1.88 -2.40
N ALA A 13 3.30 2.47 -3.60
CA ALA A 13 3.46 1.73 -4.86
C ALA A 13 4.74 0.87 -4.89
N ALA A 14 5.78 1.26 -4.14
CA ALA A 14 7.02 0.50 -4.01
C ALA A 14 6.78 -0.94 -3.47
N LEU A 15 5.71 -1.18 -2.69
CA LEU A 15 5.31 -2.51 -2.20
C LEU A 15 4.89 -3.48 -3.31
N LEU A 16 4.59 -2.98 -4.52
CA LEU A 16 4.26 -3.80 -5.70
C LEU A 16 5.43 -3.95 -6.67
N THR A 17 6.59 -3.36 -6.37
CA THR A 17 7.78 -3.39 -7.23
C THR A 17 8.80 -4.44 -6.76
N ALA A 18 9.99 -4.44 -7.35
CA ALA A 18 11.12 -5.24 -6.88
C ALA A 18 11.61 -4.78 -5.49
N ASP A 19 11.46 -3.50 -5.16
CA ASP A 19 11.92 -2.90 -3.89
C ASP A 19 10.95 -3.14 -2.72
N ARG A 20 9.91 -3.94 -2.93
CA ARG A 20 8.85 -4.20 -1.94
C ARG A 20 9.37 -4.66 -0.59
N PHE A 21 10.40 -5.50 -0.57
CA PHE A 21 10.98 -6.02 0.68
C PHE A 21 11.72 -4.91 1.43
N THR A 22 12.62 -4.19 0.75
CA THR A 22 13.37 -3.07 1.34
C THR A 22 12.43 -2.02 1.91
N PHE A 23 11.42 -1.63 1.14
CA PHE A 23 10.46 -0.61 1.55
C PHE A 23 9.56 -1.10 2.69
N ALA A 24 9.07 -2.35 2.64
CA ALA A 24 8.31 -2.94 3.73
C ALA A 24 9.13 -3.05 5.03
N THR A 25 10.42 -3.36 4.95
CA THR A 25 11.30 -3.41 6.13
C THR A 25 11.50 -2.03 6.75
N GLN A 26 11.63 -0.98 5.94
CA GLN A 26 11.71 0.40 6.45
C GLN A 26 10.41 0.81 7.16
N LEU A 27 9.26 0.53 6.54
CA LEU A 27 7.94 0.71 7.15
C LEU A 27 7.82 -0.06 8.46
N ALA A 28 8.10 -1.35 8.44
CA ALA A 28 8.06 -2.22 9.62
C ALA A 28 8.92 -1.67 10.77
N THR A 29 10.12 -1.18 10.46
CA THR A 29 11.02 -0.56 11.46
C THR A 29 10.41 0.72 12.05
N HIS A 30 9.88 1.61 11.19
CA HIS A 30 9.29 2.88 11.62
C HIS A 30 8.04 2.68 12.48
N TYR A 31 7.20 1.71 12.10
CA TYR A 31 5.93 1.41 12.74
C TYR A 31 6.05 0.34 13.84
N ARG A 32 7.26 -0.18 14.11
CA ARG A 32 7.54 -1.29 15.04
C ARG A 32 6.68 -2.53 14.79
N MET A 33 6.50 -2.88 13.52
CA MET A 33 5.75 -4.05 13.07
C MET A 33 6.68 -5.10 12.44
N ASP A 34 6.16 -6.29 12.16
CA ASP A 34 6.86 -7.26 11.33
C ASP A 34 6.75 -6.93 9.84
N THR A 35 7.84 -7.12 9.09
CA THR A 35 7.86 -6.91 7.63
C THR A 35 6.84 -7.77 6.89
N SER A 36 6.63 -9.01 7.34
CA SER A 36 5.63 -9.93 6.79
C SER A 36 4.21 -9.42 6.99
N GLN A 37 3.90 -8.83 8.16
CA GLN A 37 2.60 -8.23 8.42
C GLN A 37 2.32 -7.05 7.49
N VAL A 38 3.32 -6.18 7.28
CA VAL A 38 3.21 -5.02 6.37
C VAL A 38 2.91 -5.48 4.93
N LEU A 39 3.67 -6.45 4.42
CA LEU A 39 3.47 -7.00 3.07
C LEU A 39 2.11 -7.68 2.92
N PHE A 40 1.75 -8.51 3.89
CA PHE A 40 0.49 -9.25 3.86
C PHE A 40 -0.72 -8.30 3.93
N ALA A 41 -0.70 -7.33 4.84
CA ALA A 41 -1.76 -6.34 4.98
C ALA A 41 -1.95 -5.55 3.68
N TYR A 42 -0.86 -5.12 3.03
CA TYR A 42 -0.95 -4.39 1.77
C TYR A 42 -1.58 -5.23 0.65
N LEU A 43 -1.18 -6.51 0.53
CA LEU A 43 -1.77 -7.44 -0.44
C LEU A 43 -3.26 -7.69 -0.16
N GLN A 44 -3.62 -7.89 1.11
CA GLN A 44 -5.00 -8.10 1.53
C GLN A 44 -5.89 -6.88 1.23
N ILE A 45 -5.42 -5.68 1.54
CA ILE A 45 -6.14 -4.43 1.26
C ILE A 45 -6.28 -4.23 -0.24
N THR A 46 -5.22 -4.47 -1.01
CA THR A 46 -5.26 -4.39 -2.47
C THR A 46 -6.27 -5.38 -3.05
N ALA A 47 -6.31 -6.62 -2.55
CA ALA A 47 -7.26 -7.63 -2.99
C ALA A 47 -8.71 -7.34 -2.58
N ASN A 48 -8.92 -6.61 -1.48
CA ASN A 48 -10.25 -6.22 -1.01
C ASN A 48 -10.83 -5.03 -1.81
N VAL A 49 -9.97 -4.09 -2.23
CA VAL A 49 -10.39 -2.87 -2.94
C VAL A 49 -10.37 -3.05 -4.47
N ALA A 50 -9.40 -3.78 -5.00
CA ALA A 50 -9.33 -4.10 -6.42
C ALA A 50 -10.09 -5.40 -6.71
N ALA A 51 -10.92 -5.40 -7.76
CA ALA A 51 -11.51 -6.63 -8.24
C ALA A 51 -10.39 -7.60 -8.66
N ALA A 52 -10.48 -8.85 -8.22
CA ALA A 52 -9.46 -9.87 -8.43
C ALA A 52 -9.01 -9.91 -9.91
N GLY A 53 -7.71 -9.73 -10.14
CA GLY A 53 -7.09 -9.79 -11.48
C GLY A 53 -7.10 -8.49 -12.29
N GLN A 54 -7.58 -7.36 -11.74
CA GLN A 54 -7.53 -6.06 -12.41
C GLN A 54 -6.56 -5.10 -11.73
N ALA A 55 -5.84 -4.31 -12.52
CA ALA A 55 -5.06 -3.20 -12.01
C ALA A 55 -6.00 -2.20 -11.33
N ALA A 56 -5.68 -1.81 -10.09
CA ALA A 56 -6.47 -0.83 -9.35
C ALA A 56 -6.56 0.49 -10.15
N THR A 57 -7.78 0.99 -10.32
CA THR A 57 -8.00 2.33 -10.87
C THR A 57 -7.39 3.40 -9.95
N PRO A 58 -7.13 4.63 -10.42
CA PRO A 58 -6.59 5.70 -9.57
C PRO A 58 -7.42 5.98 -8.31
N THR A 59 -8.74 5.83 -8.39
CA THR A 59 -9.65 5.97 -7.23
C THR A 59 -9.47 4.82 -6.23
N GLN A 60 -9.35 3.58 -6.72
CA GLN A 60 -9.08 2.41 -5.88
C GLN A 60 -7.69 2.48 -5.24
N GLN A 61 -6.66 2.98 -5.95
CA GLN A 61 -5.33 3.17 -5.36
C GLN A 61 -5.36 4.14 -4.18
N ARG A 62 -6.08 5.26 -4.29
CA ARG A 62 -6.27 6.20 -3.16
C ARG A 62 -6.93 5.54 -1.97
N GLU A 63 -7.87 4.64 -2.24
CA GLU A 63 -8.59 3.91 -1.20
C GLU A 63 -7.70 2.87 -0.53
N ILE A 64 -6.92 2.11 -1.31
CA ILE A 64 -5.87 1.21 -0.80
C ILE A 64 -4.91 1.97 0.11
N ASP A 65 -4.41 3.12 -0.35
CA ASP A 65 -3.46 3.93 0.41
C ASP A 65 -4.06 4.43 1.72
N ARG A 66 -5.33 4.86 1.70
CA ARG A 66 -6.04 5.28 2.91
C ARG A 66 -6.18 4.14 3.91
N TRP A 67 -6.66 2.98 3.47
CA TRP A 67 -6.83 1.81 4.34
C TRP A 67 -5.50 1.31 4.89
N PHE A 68 -4.45 1.31 4.06
CA PHE A 68 -3.12 0.90 4.48
C PHE A 68 -2.50 1.88 5.48
N GLN A 69 -2.65 3.19 5.25
CA GLN A 69 -2.20 4.20 6.20
C GLN A 69 -2.95 4.09 7.54
N GLN A 70 -4.25 3.78 7.51
CA GLN A 70 -5.02 3.53 8.73
C GLN A 70 -4.49 2.28 9.47
N PHE A 71 -4.25 1.18 8.77
CA PHE A 71 -3.63 -0.02 9.35
C PHE A 71 -2.30 0.28 10.05
N LEU A 72 -1.43 1.07 9.41
CA LEU A 72 -0.13 1.45 9.98
C LEU A 72 -0.31 2.32 11.24
N ASN A 73 -1.27 3.24 11.25
CA ASN A 73 -1.54 4.10 12.41
C ASN A 73 -2.15 3.31 13.57
N ASP A 74 -3.09 2.40 13.30
CA ASP A 74 -3.71 1.53 14.31
C ASP A 74 -2.66 0.65 15.00
N ALA A 75 -1.68 0.17 14.22
CA ALA A 75 -0.55 -0.58 14.77
C ALA A 75 0.35 0.24 15.70
N GLN A 76 0.53 1.55 15.47
CA GLN A 76 1.26 2.40 16.43
C GLN A 76 0.47 2.70 17.70
N THR A 77 -0.85 2.74 17.60
CA THR A 77 -1.73 3.14 18.72
C THR A 77 -1.96 2.00 19.71
N THR A 78 -1.64 0.77 19.32
CA THR A 78 -1.80 -0.45 20.13
C THR A 78 -0.54 -0.78 20.97
N ILE A 79 0.47 0.11 20.97
CA ILE A 79 1.74 -0.02 21.71
C ILE A 79 1.82 1.04 22.80
#